data_AF-F8FAZ8-F1
#
_entry.id   AF-F8FAZ8-F1
#
_cell.length_a   1.000
_cell.length_b   1.000
_cell.length_c   1.000
_cell.angle_alpha   90.00
_cell.angle_beta   90.00
_cell.angle_gamma   90.00
#
_symmetry.space_group_name_H-M   'P 1'
#
loop_
_entity.id
_entity.type
_entity.pdbx_description
1 polymer ?
#
loop_
_entity_poly.entity_id
_entity_poly.type
_entity_poly.pdbx_seq_one_letter_code
_entity_poly.pdbx_strand_id
1 'polypeptide(L)' 'MKMEEQELKRHLEQMQHQLYRLVEQIGSFVDPQVVELSQEIDDVVLGIQRLRMKEKVE' A
#
# COMPACT_ATOMS: atom_id res chain seq x y z
N MET A 1 9.93 2.82 16.20
CA MET A 1 9.27 2.17 15.05
C MET A 1 10.10 0.94 14.68
N LYS A 2 9.51 -0.26 14.74
CA LYS A 2 10.20 -1.52 14.39
C LYS A 2 10.66 -1.49 12.93
N MET A 3 11.78 -2.14 12.60
CA MET A 3 12.31 -2.18 11.21
C MET A 3 11.26 -2.66 10.20
N GLU A 4 10.42 -3.62 10.61
CA GLU A 4 9.33 -4.18 9.82
C GLU A 4 8.29 -3.12 9.38
N GLU A 5 7.91 -2.18 10.26
CA GLU A 5 6.98 -1.11 9.88
C GLU A 5 7.61 -0.14 8.87
N GLN A 6 8.91 0.14 9.00
CA GLN A 6 9.61 1.01 8.06
C GLN A 6 9.75 0.38 6.68
N GLU A 7 9.97 -0.93 6.60
CA GLU A 7 10.00 -1.67 5.33
C GLU A 7 8.64 -1.63 4.64
N LEU A 8 7.56 -1.89 5.37
CA LEU A 8 6.20 -1.82 4.82
C LEU A 8 5.84 -0.42 4.35
N LYS A 9 6.27 0.64 5.06
CA LYS A 9 6.06 2.03 4.59
C LYS A 9 6.80 2.32 3.29
N ARG A 10 8.07 1.92 3.17
CA ARG A 10 8.83 2.10 1.93
C ARG A 10 8.20 1.34 0.76
N HIS A 11 7.72 0.14 1.02
CA HIS A 11 7.02 -0.65 0.01
C HIS A 11 5.73 0.03 -0.44
N LEU A 12 4.93 0.55 0.52
CA LEU A 12 3.71 1.30 0.24
C LEU A 12 3.97 2.55 -0.63
N GLU A 13 5.02 3.31 -0.34
CA GLU A 13 5.41 4.49 -1.14
C GLU A 13 5.74 4.10 -2.59
N GLN A 14 6.45 2.99 -2.79
CA GLN A 14 6.77 2.49 -4.14
C GLN A 14 5.51 2.10 -4.90
N MET A 15 4.57 1.40 -4.24
CA MET A 15 3.31 0.99 -4.85
C MET A 15 2.43 2.19 -5.21
N GLN A 16 2.39 3.22 -4.36
CA GLN A 16 1.68 4.47 -4.67
C GLN A 16 2.25 5.14 -5.92
N HIS A 17 3.58 5.22 -6.06
CA HIS A 17 4.20 5.76 -7.28
C HIS A 17 3.90 4.91 -8.52
N GLN A 18 3.80 3.58 -8.37
CA GLN A 18 3.37 2.70 -9.47
C GLN A 18 1.92 2.99 -9.86
N LEU A 19 1.03 3.13 -8.87
CA LEU A 19 -0.39 3.42 -9.10
C LEU A 19 -0.58 4.75 -9.83
N TYR A 20 0.12 5.81 -9.42
CA TYR A 20 0.06 7.09 -10.10
C TYR A 20 0.46 6.98 -11.57
N ARG A 21 1.59 6.33 -11.86
CA ARG A 21 2.05 6.12 -13.24
C ARG A 21 1.07 5.27 -14.05
N LEU A 22 0.51 4.24 -13.45
CA LEU A 22 -0.42 3.34 -14.11
C LEU A 22 -1.73 4.07 -14.50
N VAL A 23 -2.26 4.89 -13.59
CA VAL A 23 -3.43 5.74 -13.87
C VAL A 23 -3.11 6.78 -14.95
N GLU A 24 -1.95 7.43 -14.91
CA GLU A 24 -1.54 8.38 -15.94
C GLU A 24 -1.41 7.73 -17.32
N GLN A 25 -0.91 6.49 -17.38
CA GLN A 25 -0.73 5.75 -18.62
C GLN A 25 -2.04 5.21 -19.20
N ILE A 26 -2.92 4.68 -18.35
CA ILE A 26 -4.17 4.04 -18.80
C ILE A 26 -5.32 5.06 -18.92
N GLY A 27 -5.31 6.10 -18.09
CA GLY A 27 -6.35 7.13 -18.04
C GLY A 27 -7.64 6.67 -17.34
N SER A 28 -7.61 5.55 -16.61
CA SER A 28 -8.80 5.00 -15.94
C SER A 28 -8.47 4.47 -14.55
N PHE A 29 -9.25 4.87 -13.55
CA PHE A 29 -9.18 4.35 -12.19
C PHE A 29 -9.85 2.97 -12.02
N VAL A 30 -10.67 2.56 -12.99
CA VAL A 30 -11.43 1.31 -12.95
C VAL A 30 -10.84 0.26 -13.90
N ASP A 31 -9.69 0.55 -14.49
CA ASP A 31 -8.95 -0.47 -15.23
C ASP A 31 -8.58 -1.62 -14.29
N PRO A 32 -8.72 -2.89 -14.73
CA PRO A 32 -8.43 -4.04 -13.88
C PRO A 32 -7.04 -3.99 -13.21
N GLN A 33 -6.01 -3.52 -13.91
CA GLN A 33 -4.65 -3.45 -13.36
C GLN A 33 -4.52 -2.35 -12.29
N VAL A 34 -5.25 -1.24 -12.46
CA VAL A 34 -5.29 -0.16 -11.47
C VAL A 34 -6.04 -0.60 -10.22
N VAL A 35 -7.14 -1.32 -10.40
CA VAL A 35 -7.93 -1.87 -9.29
C VAL A 35 -7.14 -2.90 -8.52
N GLU A 36 -6.46 -3.83 -9.20
CA GLU A 36 -5.63 -4.87 -8.58
C GLU A 36 -4.50 -4.24 -7.74
N LEU A 37 -3.73 -3.31 -8.30
CA LEU A 37 -2.69 -2.62 -7.56
C LEU A 37 -3.24 -1.82 -6.36
N SER A 38 -4.44 -1.24 -6.49
CA SER A 38 -5.09 -0.53 -5.38
C SER A 38 -5.47 -1.49 -4.24
N GLN A 39 -5.92 -2.70 -4.57
CA GLN A 39 -6.25 -3.74 -3.58
C GLN A 39 -5.00 -4.23 -2.85
N GLU A 40 -3.88 -4.42 -3.57
CA GLU A 40 -2.61 -4.78 -2.93
C GLU A 40 -2.11 -3.69 -1.96
N ILE A 41 -2.29 -2.41 -2.33
CA ILE A 41 -1.99 -1.26 -1.46
C ILE A 41 -2.84 -1.33 -0.17
N ASP A 42 -4.13 -1.64 -0.29
CA ASP A 42 -5.02 -1.77 0.86
C ASP A 42 -4.56 -2.88 1.81
N ASP A 43 -4.11 -4.03 1.29
CA ASP A 43 -3.58 -5.12 2.10
C ASP A 43 -2.34 -4.72 2.90
N VAL A 44 -1.42 -3.97 2.28
CA VAL A 44 -0.23 -3.43 2.96
C VAL A 44 -0.63 -2.44 4.06
N VAL A 45 -1.59 -1.55 3.79
CA VAL A 45 -2.12 -0.60 4.78
C VAL A 45 -2.72 -1.35 5.98
N LEU A 46 -3.54 -2.38 5.74
CA LEU A 46 -4.10 -3.22 6.79
C LEU A 46 -3.01 -3.94 7.60
N GLY A 47 -1.95 -4.42 6.94
CA GLY A 47 -0.78 -5.01 7.59
C GLY A 47 -0.13 -4.03 8.58
N ILE A 48 0.16 -2.80 8.13
CA ILE A 48 0.74 -1.74 8.97
C ILE A 48 -0.17 -1.40 10.15
N GLN A 49 -1.49 -1.28 9.92
CA GLN A 49 -2.45 -0.98 10.98
C GLN A 49 -2.48 -2.09 12.04
N ARG A 50 -2.49 -3.36 11.62
CA ARG A 50 -2.47 -4.50 12.54
C ARG A 50 -1.20 -4.53 13.40
N LEU A 51 -0.04 -4.24 12.82
CA LEU A 51 1.22 -4.14 13.58
C LEU A 51 1.13 -3.05 14.65
N ARG A 52 0.64 -1.87 14.29
CA ARG A 52 0.44 -0.75 15.24
C ARG A 52 -0.57 -1.06 16.33
N MET A 53 -1.62 -1.83 16.03
CA MET A 53 -2.59 -2.25 17.03
C MET A 53 -1.98 -3.21 18.05
N LYS A 54 -1.16 -4.18 17.60
CA LYS A 54 -0.44 -5.08 18.51
C LYS A 54 0.48 -4.33 19.47
N GLU A 55 1.21 -3.33 18.97
CA GLU A 55 2.10 -2.49 19.80
C GLU A 55 1.38 -1.62 20.83
N LYS A 56 0.06 -1.41 20.71
CA LYS A 56 -0.72 -0.64 21.70
C LYS A 56 -1.33 -1.50 22.81
N VAL A 57 -1.37 -2.82 22.62
CA VAL A 57 -1.98 -3.77 23.55
C VAL A 57 -0.91 -4.44 24.44
N GLU A 58 0.35 -4.43 24.02
CA GLU A 58 1.54 -4.77 24.83
C GLU A 58 2.05 -3.56 25.63
#